data_AF-A0A565B9I5-F1
#
_entry.id   AF-A0A565B9I5-F1
#
_cell.length_a   1.000
_cell.length_b   1.000
_cell.length_c   1.000
_cell.angle_alpha   90.00
_cell.angle_beta   90.00
_cell.angle_gamma   90.00
#
_symmetry.space_group_name_H-M   'P 1'
#
loop_
_entity.id
_entity.type
_entity.pdbx_description
1 polymer ?
#
loop_
_entity_poly.entity_id
_entity_poly.type
_entity_poly.pdbx_seq_one_letter_code
_entity_poly.pdbx_strand_id
1 'polypeptide(L)'
;MARDVILRFIKSVFGKPSLKLVLKMTHMICDFSFIIAKNGTPIGPRAHSEWLYNVPWGMYKALMYIKERYGNPTMILSENGMDDPGNITLAQGLNDTTRTNYY
;
A
#
# COMPACT_ATOMS: atom_id res chain seq x y z
N MET A 1 -10.82 -6.34 11.88
CA MET A 1 -10.89 -4.97 12.44
C MET A 1 -10.44 -3.89 11.45
N ALA A 2 -9.21 -3.92 10.91
CA ALA A 2 -8.76 -2.95 9.90
C ALA A 2 -9.56 -2.99 8.57
N ARG A 3 -9.95 -4.18 8.10
CA ARG A 3 -10.75 -4.38 6.87
C ARG A 3 -12.10 -3.66 6.91
N ASP A 4 -12.81 -3.67 8.03
CA ASP A 4 -14.18 -3.12 8.15
C ASP A 4 -14.21 -1.59 8.23
N VAL A 5 -13.20 -0.97 8.85
CA VAL A 5 -13.04 0.48 8.90
C VAL A 5 -12.72 1.03 7.49
N ILE A 6 -11.92 0.28 6.72
CA ILE A 6 -11.50 0.65 5.37
C ILE A 6 -12.67 0.59 4.37
N LEU A 7 -13.49 -0.47 4.42
CA LEU A 7 -14.68 -0.62 3.56
C LEU A 7 -15.72 0.49 3.77
N ARG A 8 -15.88 0.96 5.02
CA ARG A 8 -16.80 2.07 5.35
C ARG A 8 -16.30 3.42 4.83
N PHE A 9 -14.99 3.66 4.87
CA PHE A 9 -14.37 4.88 4.33
C PHE A 9 -14.46 4.94 2.79
N ILE A 10 -14.25 3.82 2.11
CA ILE A 10 -14.40 3.69 0.65
C ILE A 10 -15.80 4.13 0.21
N LYS A 11 -16.87 3.58 0.81
CA LYS A 11 -18.25 3.95 0.47
C LYS A 11 -18.56 5.44 0.71
N SER A 12 -17.91 6.07 1.70
CA SER A 12 -18.08 7.49 2.02
C SER A 12 -17.39 8.42 1.02
N VAL A 13 -16.29 8.00 0.38
CA VAL A 13 -15.47 8.86 -0.49
C VAL A 13 -15.88 8.80 -1.96
N PHE A 14 -16.41 7.67 -2.44
CA PHE A 14 -16.77 7.51 -3.86
C PHE A 14 -18.16 8.06 -4.24
N GLY A 15 -18.81 8.83 -3.35
CA GLY A 15 -20.08 9.50 -3.59
C GLY A 15 -19.97 10.82 -4.35
N LYS A 16 -19.90 10.77 -5.70
CA LYS A 16 -20.07 11.87 -6.70
C LYS A 16 -18.89 12.87 -6.90
N PRO A 17 -18.91 13.78 -7.90
CA PRO A 17 -18.29 13.62 -9.21
C PRO A 17 -17.30 14.76 -9.52
N SER A 18 -16.26 14.91 -8.71
CA SER A 18 -15.10 15.76 -9.02
C SER A 18 -13.86 14.93 -8.72
N LEU A 19 -13.22 14.40 -9.78
CA LEU A 19 -12.14 13.40 -9.71
C LEU A 19 -10.94 13.93 -8.89
N LYS A 20 -10.95 13.70 -7.58
CA LYS A 20 -9.74 13.59 -6.77
C LYS A 20 -9.47 12.12 -6.59
N LEU A 21 -8.43 11.60 -7.26
CA LEU A 21 -8.05 10.21 -7.10
C LEU A 21 -7.25 10.07 -5.79
N VAL A 22 -7.93 9.61 -4.75
CA VAL A 22 -7.31 9.25 -3.48
C VAL A 22 -6.78 7.83 -3.62
N LEU A 23 -5.45 7.68 -3.66
CA LEU A 23 -4.81 6.38 -3.67
C LEU A 23 -4.66 5.91 -2.23
N LYS A 24 -5.43 4.89 -1.88
CA LYS A 24 -5.29 4.14 -0.63
C LYS A 24 -4.63 2.82 -0.96
N MET A 25 -3.32 2.74 -0.71
CA MET A 25 -2.49 1.57 -1.05
C MET A 25 -2.60 0.39 -0.06
N THR A 26 -3.63 0.36 0.80
CA THR A 26 -3.92 -0.82 1.62
C THR A 26 -4.89 -1.82 0.99
N HIS A 27 -5.59 -1.47 -0.10
CA HIS A 27 -6.46 -2.40 -0.83
C HIS A 27 -6.56 -2.01 -2.31
N MET A 28 -5.56 -2.36 -3.12
CA MET A 28 -5.78 -2.45 -4.57
C MET A 28 -6.51 -3.77 -4.86
N ILE A 29 -7.79 -3.89 -4.46
CA ILE A 29 -8.65 -4.99 -4.93
C ILE A 29 -9.39 -4.46 -6.17
N CYS A 30 -8.75 -4.65 -7.32
CA CYS A 30 -9.37 -4.61 -8.64
C CYS A 30 -8.85 -5.83 -9.40
N ASP A 31 -9.49 -7.00 -9.25
CA ASP A 31 -9.37 -8.21 -10.09
C ASP A 31 -8.01 -8.48 -10.78
N PHE A 32 -6.91 -8.25 -10.06
CA PHE A 32 -5.56 -8.49 -10.54
C PHE A 32 -4.92 -9.46 -9.56
N SER A 33 -4.73 -10.70 -9.99
CA SER A 33 -3.86 -11.65 -9.31
C SER A 33 -2.50 -10.97 -9.10
N PHE A 34 -2.23 -10.57 -7.86
CA PHE A 34 -0.96 -9.95 -7.51
C PHE A 34 0.17 -10.96 -7.75
N ILE A 35 1.06 -10.65 -8.68
CA ILE A 35 2.32 -11.38 -8.83
C ILE A 35 3.21 -11.00 -7.64
N ILE A 36 3.10 -11.74 -6.54
CA ILE A 36 3.94 -11.58 -5.33
C ILE A 36 5.32 -12.23 -5.48
N ALA A 37 5.52 -13.02 -6.55
CA ALA A 37 6.79 -13.64 -6.91
C ALA A 37 6.94 -13.76 -8.43
N LYS A 38 8.15 -13.53 -8.95
CA LYS A 38 8.53 -13.78 -10.33
C LYS A 38 9.45 -15.00 -10.39
N ASN A 39 9.03 -16.04 -11.09
CA ASN A 39 9.78 -17.31 -11.20
C ASN A 39 10.14 -17.92 -9.83
N GLY A 40 9.25 -17.83 -8.84
CA GLY A 40 9.50 -18.29 -7.48
C GLY A 40 10.30 -17.33 -6.59
N THR A 41 10.89 -16.27 -7.15
CA THR A 41 11.59 -15.24 -6.39
C THR A 41 10.62 -14.13 -5.96
N PRO A 42 10.50 -13.82 -4.66
CA PRO A 42 9.67 -12.71 -4.19
C PRO A 42 10.02 -11.39 -4.87
N ILE A 43 9.01 -10.56 -5.15
CA ILE A 43 9.20 -9.25 -5.81
C ILE A 43 9.93 -8.22 -4.94
N GLY A 44 10.04 -8.49 -3.64
CA GLY A 44 10.74 -7.68 -2.65
C GLY A 44 10.75 -8.38 -1.29
N PRO A 45 11.36 -7.77 -0.26
CA PRO A 45 11.27 -8.25 1.11
C PRO A 45 9.82 -8.23 1.61
N ARG A 46 9.38 -9.31 2.25
CA ARG A 46 8.07 -9.37 2.91
C ARG A 46 8.14 -8.65 4.26
N ALA A 47 7.13 -7.85 4.58
CA ALA A 47 6.93 -7.30 5.93
C ALA A 47 6.38 -8.38 6.88
N HIS A 48 5.71 -8.00 7.96
CA HIS A 48 5.11 -9.00 8.86
C HIS A 48 3.85 -9.63 8.24
N SER A 49 3.01 -8.83 7.59
CA SER A 49 1.79 -9.30 6.91
C SER A 49 2.10 -10.07 5.62
N GLU A 50 1.39 -11.19 5.39
CA GLU A 50 1.56 -12.04 4.19
C GLU A 50 1.30 -11.32 2.86
N TRP A 51 0.46 -10.29 2.88
CA TRP A 51 0.07 -9.53 1.70
C TRP A 51 1.00 -8.33 1.43
N LEU A 52 1.94 -8.02 2.32
CA LEU A 52 2.71 -6.78 2.29
C LEU A 52 4.18 -7.03 1.94
N TYR A 53 4.59 -6.50 0.79
CA TYR A 53 5.96 -6.58 0.28
C TYR A 53 6.52 -5.16 0.08
N ASN A 54 7.77 -4.97 0.50
CA ASN A 54 8.47 -3.70 0.39
C ASN A 54 8.99 -3.54 -1.05
N VAL A 55 8.25 -2.78 -1.86
CA VAL A 55 8.51 -2.60 -3.29
C VAL A 55 8.47 -1.11 -3.68
N PRO A 56 9.46 -0.28 -3.26
CA PRO A 56 9.41 1.17 -3.50
C PRO A 56 9.27 1.54 -4.98
N TRP A 57 9.89 0.77 -5.88
CA TRP A 57 9.77 0.96 -7.33
C TRP A 57 8.35 0.68 -7.87
N GLY A 58 7.56 -0.12 -7.15
CA GLY A 58 6.17 -0.44 -7.50
C GLY A 58 5.25 0.76 -7.33
N MET A 59 5.45 1.55 -6.27
CA MET A 59 4.73 2.80 -6.01
C MET A 59 4.92 3.78 -7.17
N TYR A 60 6.17 3.99 -7.61
CA TYR A 60 6.48 4.85 -8.75
C TYR A 60 5.75 4.40 -10.02
N LYS A 61 5.79 3.10 -10.35
CA LYS A 61 5.11 2.56 -11.53
C LYS A 61 3.60 2.73 -11.46
N ALA A 62 2.98 2.54 -10.29
CA ALA A 62 1.55 2.74 -10.12
C ALA A 62 1.13 4.21 -10.33
N LEU A 63 1.89 5.15 -9.77
CA LEU A 63 1.66 6.59 -9.96
C LEU A 63 1.86 7.01 -11.43
N MET A 64 2.90 6.49 -12.09
CA MET A 64 3.15 6.75 -13.51
C MET A 64 2.06 6.18 -14.40
N TYR A 65 1.60 4.95 -14.12
CA TYR A 65 0.46 4.36 -14.84
C TYR A 65 -0.77 5.25 -14.73
N ILE A 66 -1.09 5.73 -13.53
CA ILE A 66 -2.26 6.59 -13.33
C ILE A 66 -2.10 7.91 -14.08
N LYS A 67 -0.92 8.52 -13.97
CA LYS A 67 -0.56 9.75 -14.66
C LYS A 67 -0.77 9.62 -16.17
N GLU A 68 -0.24 8.57 -16.78
CA GLU A 68 -0.31 8.35 -18.23
C GLU A 68 -1.71 7.92 -18.67
N ARG A 69 -2.39 7.07 -17.90
CA ARG A 69 -3.67 6.46 -18.30
C ARG A 69 -4.89 7.36 -18.08
N TYR A 70 -4.83 8.24 -17.08
CA TYR A 70 -5.95 9.08 -16.64
C TYR A 70 -5.69 10.59 -16.76
N GLY A 71 -4.68 11.00 -17.52
CA GLY A 71 -4.45 12.41 -17.85
C GLY A 71 -3.90 13.24 -16.68
N ASN A 72 -3.03 12.63 -15.86
CA ASN A 72 -2.31 13.28 -14.76
C ASN A 72 -3.21 14.10 -13.81
N PRO A 73 -4.24 13.49 -13.19
CA PRO A 73 -5.05 14.19 -12.20
C PRO A 73 -4.21 14.54 -10.97
N THR A 74 -4.69 15.48 -10.16
CA THR A 74 -4.12 15.67 -8.82
C THR A 74 -4.33 14.40 -8.00
N MET A 75 -3.22 13.82 -7.52
CA MET A 75 -3.21 12.59 -6.74
C MET A 75 -2.80 12.88 -5.29
N ILE A 76 -3.44 12.18 -4.36
CA ILE A 76 -3.07 12.19 -2.94
C ILE A 76 -2.73 10.77 -2.55
N LEU A 77 -1.51 10.55 -2.07
CA LEU A 77 -1.11 9.30 -1.44
C LEU A 77 -1.62 9.32 0.01
N SER A 78 -2.77 8.70 0.24
CA SER A 78 -3.43 8.75 1.56
C SER A 78 -2.80 7.82 2.59
N GLU A 79 -2.14 6.74 2.14
CA GLU A 79 -1.52 5.73 3.00
C GLU A 79 -0.27 5.16 2.34
N ASN A 80 0.81 5.07 3.11
CA ASN A 80 2.07 4.39 2.79
C ASN A 80 2.66 3.86 4.10
N GLY A 81 3.14 2.62 4.14
CA GLY A 81 3.68 2.05 5.37
C GLY A 81 3.85 0.54 5.34
N MET A 82 4.39 0.02 6.43
CA MET A 82 4.65 -1.39 6.67
C MET A 82 4.35 -1.78 8.12
N ASP A 83 4.13 -3.07 8.38
CA ASP A 83 3.87 -3.61 9.71
C ASP A 83 5.06 -4.42 10.26
N ASP A 84 5.29 -4.27 11.57
CA ASP A 84 6.26 -5.03 12.34
C ASP A 84 5.57 -6.09 13.22
N PRO A 85 6.29 -7.13 13.67
CA PRO A 85 5.76 -8.12 14.59
C PRO A 85 5.32 -7.50 15.92
N GLY A 86 4.11 -7.86 16.39
CA GLY A 86 3.59 -7.35 17.67
C GLY A 86 4.10 -8.07 18.92
N ASN A 87 4.74 -9.24 18.78
CA ASN A 87 5.20 -10.07 19.90
C ASN A 87 6.69 -9.82 20.21
N ILE A 88 7.05 -8.56 20.48
CA ILE A 88 8.41 -8.12 20.80
C ILE A 88 8.40 -7.23 22.05
N THR A 89 9.55 -7.09 22.71
CA THR A 89 9.70 -6.16 23.84
C THR A 89 9.60 -4.71 23.37
N LEU A 90 9.27 -3.79 24.28
CA LEU A 90 9.24 -2.35 23.98
C LEU A 90 10.59 -1.86 23.42
N ALA A 91 11.70 -2.26 24.02
CA ALA A 91 13.03 -1.86 23.57
C ALA A 91 13.33 -2.34 22.13
N GLN A 92 12.88 -3.54 21.77
CA GLN A 92 13.00 -4.05 20.40
C GLN A 92 12.08 -3.30 19.43
N GLY A 93 10.83 -3.03 19.84
CA GLY A 93 9.87 -2.29 19.00
C GLY A 93 10.26 -0.84 18.74
N LEU A 94 10.99 -0.21 19.66
CA LEU A 94 11.55 1.14 19.46
C LEU A 94 12.76 1.15 18.51
N ASN A 95 13.39 -0.01 18.27
CA ASN A 95 14.52 -0.15 17.35
C ASN A 95 14.04 -0.68 15.98
N ASP A 96 13.11 0.03 15.36
CA ASP A 96 12.42 -0.35 14.12
C ASP A 96 13.14 0.16 12.86
N THR A 97 14.38 -0.28 12.68
CA THR A 97 15.22 0.13 11.54
C THR A 97 14.63 -0.27 10.18
N THR A 98 13.88 -1.37 10.11
CA THR A 98 13.16 -1.79 8.89
C THR A 98 12.16 -0.73 8.44
N ARG A 99 11.32 -0.23 9.37
CA ARG A 99 10.37 0.87 9.09
C ARG A 99 11.09 2.16 8.75
N THR A 100 12.22 2.44 9.42
CA THR A 100 13.02 3.63 9.11
C THR A 100 13.60 3.57 7.69
N ASN A 101 14.10 2.42 7.25
CA ASN A 101 14.63 2.23 5.90
C ASN A 101 13.56 2.11 4.81
N TYR A 102 12.29 1.95 5.18
CA TYR A 102 11.17 1.89 4.24
C TYR A 102 10.84 3.27 3.64
N TYR A 103 11.07 4.35 4.40
CA TYR A 103 10.82 5.74 3.99
C TYR A 103 12.10 6.42 3.49
#